data_AF-A0A285RKT7-F1
#
_entry.id   AF-A0A285RKT7-F1
#
_cell.length_a   1.000
_cell.length_b   1.000
_cell.length_c   1.000
_cell.angle_alpha   90.00
_cell.angle_beta   90.00
_cell.angle_gamma   90.00
#
_symmetry.space_group_name_H-M   'P 1'
#
loop_
_entity.id
_entity.type
_entity.pdbx_description
1 polymer ?
#
loop_
_entity_poly.entity_id
_entity_poly.type
_entity_poly.pdbx_seq_one_letter_code
_entity_poly.pdbx_strand_id
1 'polypeptide(L)'
;MPRIVICKTCQPAPDTDPAPKADFVDADGFERQLGAALDQAELPEAFEITQVDCMGSCSDPTSVALQGAGRASYLFAGLSARHDIDDIIATCRAYLNAPDGWIEDARGCGRLRFCLKARIPAL
;
A
#
# COMPACT_ATOMS: atom_id res chain seq x y z
N MET A 1 4.31 -12.93 -10.28
CA MET A 1 4.66 -11.55 -9.88
C MET A 1 3.61 -11.07 -8.88
N PRO A 2 4.00 -10.52 -7.73
CA PRO A 2 3.05 -9.87 -6.83
C PRO A 2 2.57 -8.52 -7.39
N ARG A 3 1.47 -8.03 -6.84
CA ARG A 3 0.84 -6.78 -7.23
C ARG A 3 0.62 -5.87 -6.02
N ILE A 4 0.72 -4.57 -6.28
CA ILE A 4 0.27 -3.50 -5.40
C ILE A 4 -1.05 -3.00 -5.95
N VAL A 5 -2.12 -3.11 -5.16
CA VAL A 5 -3.48 -2.78 -5.57
C VAL A 5 -3.92 -1.50 -4.88
N ILE A 6 -4.25 -0.46 -5.64
CA ILE A 6 -4.70 0.84 -5.13
C ILE A 6 -6.22 0.93 -5.29
N CYS A 7 -6.92 1.38 -4.24
CA CYS A 7 -8.36 1.64 -4.32
C CYS A 7 -8.61 3.01 -4.96
N LYS A 8 -9.17 3.03 -6.18
CA LYS A 8 -9.36 4.26 -6.95
C LYS A 8 -10.56 5.10 -6.56
N THR A 9 -11.46 4.57 -5.74
CA THR A 9 -12.61 5.32 -5.19
C THR A 9 -12.36 5.89 -3.80
N CYS A 10 -11.16 5.71 -3.22
CA CYS A 10 -10.82 6.34 -1.94
C CYS A 10 -10.91 7.87 -2.05
N GLN A 11 -11.62 8.48 -1.10
CA GLN A 11 -11.71 9.94 -0.97
C GLN A 11 -11.72 10.32 0.51
N PRO A 12 -11.09 11.44 0.92
CA PRO A 12 -11.22 11.98 2.27
C PRO A 12 -12.70 12.19 2.62
N ALA A 13 -13.11 11.86 3.84
CA ALA A 13 -14.48 12.14 4.24
C ALA A 13 -14.73 13.66 4.17
N PRO A 14 -15.92 14.09 3.72
CA PRO A 14 -16.24 15.50 3.50
C PRO A 14 -16.06 16.35 4.77
N ASP A 15 -16.25 15.76 5.95
CA ASP A 15 -16.17 16.44 7.25
C ASP A 15 -14.85 16.20 8.00
N THR A 16 -13.85 15.58 7.37
CA THR A 16 -12.52 15.41 7.98
C THR A 16 -11.82 16.77 8.11
N ASP A 17 -10.98 16.91 9.14
CA ASP A 17 -10.04 18.02 9.32
C ASP A 17 -9.36 18.37 7.96
N PRO A 18 -9.23 19.65 7.59
CA PRO A 18 -8.56 20.05 6.35
C PRO A 18 -7.10 19.58 6.24
N ALA A 19 -6.38 19.37 7.34
CA ALA A 19 -4.99 18.93 7.30
C ALA A 19 -4.79 17.59 6.53
N PRO A 20 -5.53 16.51 6.81
CA PRO A 20 -5.45 15.27 6.02
C PRO A 20 -5.92 15.40 4.56
N LYS A 21 -6.67 16.45 4.19
CA LYS A 21 -7.06 16.70 2.79
C LYS A 21 -5.95 17.33 1.97
N ALA A 22 -5.06 18.13 2.58
CA ALA A 22 -4.00 18.83 1.87
C ALA A 22 -2.92 17.89 1.30
N ASP A 23 -2.73 16.74 1.95
CA ASP A 23 -1.77 15.70 1.53
C ASP A 23 -2.43 14.54 0.76
N PHE A 24 -3.74 14.60 0.54
CA PHE A 24 -4.45 13.59 -0.24
C PHE A 24 -4.09 13.72 -1.72
N VAL A 25 -3.83 12.58 -2.34
CA VAL A 25 -3.75 12.42 -3.78
C VAL A 25 -4.70 11.31 -4.20
N ASP A 26 -5.29 11.46 -5.39
CA ASP A 26 -6.08 10.40 -5.99
C ASP A 26 -5.22 9.17 -6.35
N ALA A 27 -5.87 8.09 -6.79
CA ALA A 27 -5.14 6.86 -7.11
C ALA A 27 -4.11 7.04 -8.22
N ASP A 28 -4.37 7.86 -9.23
CA ASP A 28 -3.40 8.15 -10.29
C ASP A 28 -2.17 8.90 -9.75
N GLY A 29 -2.39 9.87 -8.85
CA GLY A 29 -1.33 10.58 -8.16
C GLY A 29 -0.52 9.68 -7.22
N PHE A 30 -1.18 8.73 -6.56
CA PHE A 30 -0.53 7.74 -5.71
C PHE A 30 0.29 6.75 -6.53
N GLU A 31 -0.29 6.22 -7.62
CA GLU A 31 0.37 5.30 -8.55
C GLU A 31 1.62 5.92 -9.17
N ARG A 32 1.55 7.16 -9.66
CA ARG A 32 2.73 7.85 -10.22
C ARG A 32 3.86 7.98 -9.20
N GLN A 33 3.55 8.38 -7.97
CA GLN A 33 4.56 8.56 -6.92
C GLN A 33 5.17 7.22 -6.49
N LEU A 34 4.33 6.19 -6.35
CA LEU A 34 4.78 4.85 -6.01
C LEU A 34 5.60 4.21 -7.13
N GLY A 35 5.20 4.37 -8.39
CA GLY A 35 5.95 3.90 -9.55
C GLY A 35 7.35 4.51 -9.60
N ALA A 36 7.45 5.84 -9.45
CA ALA A 36 8.76 6.51 -9.39
C ALA A 36 9.63 6.02 -8.23
N ALA A 37 9.03 5.72 -7.07
CA ALA A 37 9.76 5.17 -5.94
C ALA A 37 10.21 3.72 -6.14
N LEU A 38 9.41 2.89 -6.81
CA LEU A 38 9.81 1.52 -7.19
C LEU A 38 10.97 1.54 -8.18
N ASP A 39 10.95 2.46 -9.15
CA ASP A 39 12.06 2.66 -10.10
C ASP A 39 13.35 3.02 -9.35
N GLN A 40 13.29 4.01 -8.46
CA GLN A 40 14.42 4.45 -7.63
C GLN A 40 14.92 3.36 -6.68
N ALA A 41 14.03 2.48 -6.23
CA ALA A 41 14.33 1.38 -5.33
C ALA A 41 14.87 0.12 -6.03
N GLU A 42 15.00 0.16 -7.36
CA GLU A 42 15.40 -0.97 -8.22
C GLU A 42 14.44 -2.18 -8.09
N LEU A 43 13.14 -1.90 -7.92
CA LEU A 43 12.06 -2.90 -7.84
C LEU A 43 10.99 -2.82 -8.95
N PRO A 44 11.18 -2.18 -10.12
CA PRO A 44 10.08 -1.95 -11.05
C PRO A 44 9.51 -3.24 -11.66
N GLU A 45 10.32 -4.27 -11.83
CA GLU A 45 9.89 -5.58 -12.37
C GLU A 45 9.41 -6.54 -11.27
N ALA A 46 9.52 -6.15 -10.00
CA ALA A 46 9.13 -7.00 -8.89
C ALA A 46 7.64 -6.91 -8.57
N PHE A 47 6.98 -5.79 -8.93
CA PHE A 47 5.57 -5.54 -8.63
C PHE A 47 4.83 -4.96 -9.84
N GLU A 48 3.62 -5.46 -10.05
CA GLU A 48 2.63 -4.78 -10.88
C GLU A 48 1.84 -3.78 -10.01
N ILE A 49 1.75 -2.51 -10.40
CA ILE A 49 0.78 -1.59 -9.79
C ILE A 49 -0.54 -1.69 -10.58
N THR A 50 -1.64 -1.85 -9.86
CA THR A 50 -2.97 -1.90 -10.45
C THR A 50 -3.98 -1.15 -9.59
N GLN A 51 -5.09 -0.75 -10.20
CA GLN A 51 -6.18 -0.06 -9.53
C GLN A 51 -7.47 -0.89 -9.56
N VAL A 52 -8.23 -0.88 -8.48
CA VAL A 52 -9.57 -1.49 -8.39
C VAL A 52 -10.58 -0.50 -7.84
N ASP A 53 -11.86 -0.78 -8.05
CA ASP A 53 -12.94 0.11 -7.63
C ASP A 53 -12.94 0.31 -6.11
N CYS A 54 -13.07 -0.74 -5.30
CA CYS A 54 -13.22 -0.60 -3.85
C CYS A 54 -12.62 -1.78 -3.09
N MET A 55 -12.04 -1.48 -1.91
CA MET A 55 -11.54 -2.47 -0.94
C MET A 55 -12.26 -2.41 0.42
N GLY A 56 -13.32 -1.62 0.53
CA GLY A 56 -14.15 -1.53 1.74
C GLY A 56 -13.50 -0.84 2.95
N SER A 57 -12.37 -0.15 2.76
CA SER A 57 -11.62 0.53 3.84
C SER A 57 -11.77 2.05 3.81
N CYS A 58 -12.97 2.54 3.47
CA CYS A 58 -13.23 3.97 3.26
C CYS A 58 -13.17 4.81 4.54
N SER A 59 -13.09 4.20 5.72
CA SER A 59 -12.89 4.94 6.98
C SER A 59 -11.56 5.68 7.01
N ASP A 60 -10.54 5.15 6.32
CA ASP A 60 -9.17 5.67 6.30
C ASP A 60 -8.61 5.67 4.86
N PRO A 61 -8.94 6.63 4.00
CA PRO A 61 -8.28 6.77 2.69
C PRO A 61 -6.80 7.21 2.87
N THR A 62 -5.87 6.83 2.01
CA THR A 62 -5.95 5.91 0.85
C THR A 62 -5.66 4.47 1.27
N SER A 63 -6.35 3.50 0.66
CA SER A 63 -6.12 2.07 0.90
C SER A 63 -5.31 1.41 -0.23
N VAL A 64 -4.36 0.57 0.18
CA VAL A 64 -3.44 -0.17 -0.71
C VAL A 64 -3.32 -1.60 -0.21
N ALA A 65 -3.30 -2.57 -1.13
CA ALA A 65 -3.11 -3.97 -0.82
C ALA A 65 -1.87 -4.55 -1.51
N LEU A 66 -1.26 -5.56 -0.87
CA LEU A 66 -0.22 -6.42 -1.46
C LEU A 66 -0.80 -7.81 -1.64
N GLN A 67 -0.69 -8.38 -2.84
CA GLN A 67 -1.15 -9.74 -3.11
C GLN A 67 -0.25 -10.44 -4.14
N GLY A 68 -0.21 -11.76 -4.13
CA GLY A 68 0.47 -12.54 -5.14
C GLY A 68 0.10 -14.02 -5.04
N ALA A 69 0.23 -14.76 -6.15
CA ALA A 69 0.03 -16.21 -6.14
C ALA A 69 1.01 -16.87 -5.15
N GLY A 70 0.50 -17.77 -4.30
CA GLY A 70 1.29 -18.43 -3.25
C GLY A 70 1.83 -17.48 -2.18
N ARG A 71 1.27 -16.27 -2.05
CA ARG A 71 1.70 -15.29 -1.06
C ARG A 71 0.53 -14.75 -0.25
N ALA A 72 0.81 -14.39 1.00
CA ALA A 72 -0.14 -13.73 1.88
C ALA A 72 -0.65 -12.42 1.25
N SER A 73 -1.90 -12.08 1.56
CA SER A 73 -2.52 -10.82 1.18
C SER A 73 -2.52 -9.84 2.35
N TYR A 74 -2.19 -8.58 2.09
CA TYR A 74 -2.20 -7.50 3.06
C TYR A 74 -3.13 -6.39 2.58
N LEU A 75 -3.88 -5.79 3.49
CA LEU A 75 -4.64 -4.56 3.24
C LEU A 75 -4.18 -3.50 4.23
N PHE A 76 -3.76 -2.35 3.71
CA PHE A 76 -3.39 -1.17 4.46
C PHE A 76 -4.37 -0.03 4.15
N ALA A 77 -4.60 0.85 5.11
CA ALA A 77 -5.43 2.04 4.91
C ALA A 77 -4.92 3.21 5.78
N GLY A 78 -5.28 4.43 5.41
CA GLY A 78 -4.78 5.66 6.00
C GLY A 78 -3.38 6.02 5.50
N LEU A 79 -3.06 5.65 4.25
CA LEU A 79 -1.77 5.92 3.64
C LEU A 79 -1.74 7.30 2.98
N SER A 80 -0.57 7.93 3.05
CA SER A 80 -0.20 9.18 2.41
C SER A 80 0.93 8.96 1.41
N ALA A 81 0.71 9.34 0.16
CA ALA A 81 1.78 9.30 -0.85
C ALA A 81 2.95 10.25 -0.52
N ARG A 82 2.72 11.29 0.29
CA ARG A 82 3.79 12.21 0.72
C ARG A 82 4.69 11.58 1.78
N HIS A 83 4.11 10.85 2.73
CA HIS A 83 4.81 10.47 3.97
C HIS A 83 5.16 8.98 4.05
N ASP A 84 4.43 8.11 3.34
CA ASP A 84 4.53 6.65 3.55
C ASP A 84 5.21 5.90 2.43
N ILE A 85 5.62 6.56 1.34
CA ILE A 85 6.20 5.88 0.17
C ILE A 85 7.42 5.05 0.54
N ASP A 86 8.35 5.59 1.34
CA ASP A 86 9.54 4.86 1.78
C ASP A 86 9.18 3.62 2.61
N ASP A 87 8.16 3.73 3.47
CA ASP A 87 7.66 2.62 4.28
C ASP A 87 6.91 1.56 3.44
N ILE A 88 6.23 1.99 2.36
CA ILE A 88 5.66 1.09 1.35
C ILE A 88 6.77 0.31 0.66
N ILE A 89 7.83 0.97 0.21
CA ILE A 89 8.99 0.31 -0.42
C ILE A 89 9.67 -0.66 0.55
N ALA A 90 9.87 -0.25 1.81
CA ALA A 90 10.43 -1.13 2.83
C ALA A 90 9.55 -2.38 3.07
N THR A 91 8.22 -2.18 3.09
CA THR A 91 7.25 -3.28 3.22
C THR A 91 7.25 -4.19 2.00
N CYS A 92 7.35 -3.65 0.79
CA CYS A 92 7.52 -4.41 -0.45
C CYS A 92 8.77 -5.30 -0.40
N ARG A 93 9.91 -4.77 0.07
CA ARG A 93 11.14 -5.57 0.26
C ARG A 93 10.95 -6.68 1.29
N ALA A 94 10.35 -6.37 2.44
CA ALA A 94 10.03 -7.37 3.46
C ALA A 94 9.11 -8.47 2.90
N TYR A 95 8.09 -8.08 2.13
CA TYR A 95 7.15 -9.00 1.50
C TYR A 95 7.83 -9.92 0.48
N LEU A 96 8.72 -9.40 -0.35
CA LEU A 96 9.45 -10.21 -1.34
C LEU A 96 10.36 -11.26 -0.68
N ASN A 97 11.06 -10.85 0.39
CA ASN A 97 12.04 -11.68 1.10
C ASN A 97 11.41 -12.68 2.08
N ALA A 98 10.14 -12.49 2.44
CA ALA A 98 9.41 -13.38 3.33
C ALA A 98 8.96 -14.67 2.62
N PRO A 99 9.13 -15.85 3.24
CA PRO A 99 8.49 -17.09 2.80
C PRO A 99 6.98 -16.88 2.68
N ASP A 100 6.41 -17.26 1.53
CA ASP A 100 4.99 -17.08 1.20
C ASP A 100 4.47 -15.64 1.43
N GLY A 101 5.35 -14.63 1.35
CA GLY A 101 4.99 -13.24 1.63
C GLY A 101 4.58 -12.98 3.09
N TRP A 102 4.87 -13.89 4.02
CA TRP A 102 4.49 -13.75 5.43
C TRP A 102 5.54 -12.99 6.24
N ILE A 103 5.29 -11.69 6.44
CA ILE A 103 6.17 -10.80 7.21
C ILE A 103 5.95 -11.09 8.69
N GLU A 104 6.87 -11.86 9.29
CA GLU A 104 6.88 -12.14 10.73
C GLU A 104 7.22 -10.90 11.57
N ASP A 105 8.23 -10.13 11.12
CA ASP A 105 8.69 -8.92 11.81
C ASP A 105 8.43 -7.66 10.98
N ALA A 106 7.35 -6.95 11.32
CA ALA A 106 6.96 -5.71 10.65
C ALA A 106 7.71 -4.47 11.17
N ARG A 107 8.74 -4.61 12.02
CA ARG A 107 9.47 -3.44 12.53
C ARG A 107 10.14 -2.63 11.43
N GLY A 108 10.62 -3.30 10.39
CA GLY A 108 11.21 -2.67 9.20
C GLY A 108 10.21 -1.98 8.28
N CYS A 109 8.90 -2.17 8.47
CA CYS A 109 7.83 -1.55 7.68
C CYS A 109 7.47 -0.12 8.16
N GLY A 110 8.20 0.44 9.13
CA GLY A 110 7.94 1.79 9.64
C GLY A 110 6.51 2.00 10.13
N ARG A 111 5.86 3.10 9.69
CA ARG A 111 4.48 3.45 10.02
C ARG A 111 3.47 2.46 9.43
N LEU A 112 3.77 1.82 8.29
CA LEU A 112 2.85 0.93 7.59
C LEU A 112 2.34 -0.23 8.47
N ARG A 113 3.13 -0.69 9.44
CA ARG A 113 2.71 -1.73 10.40
C ARG A 113 1.50 -1.31 11.25
N PHE A 114 1.30 -0.02 11.46
CA PHE A 114 0.15 0.55 12.17
C PHE A 114 -1.04 0.86 11.26
N CYS A 115 -0.82 0.84 9.94
CA CYS A 115 -1.84 1.03 8.92
C CYS A 115 -2.50 -0.29 8.47
N LEU A 116 -2.04 -1.43 8.98
CA LEU A 116 -2.54 -2.75 8.61
C LEU A 116 -3.99 -2.95 9.06
N LYS A 117 -4.86 -3.31 8.11
CA LYS A 117 -6.28 -3.62 8.35
C LYS A 117 -6.58 -5.11 8.26
N ALA A 118 -5.88 -5.83 7.38
CA ALA A 118 -6.02 -7.27 7.25
C ALA A 118 -4.71 -7.91 6.77
N ARG A 119 -4.45 -9.13 7.25
CA ARG A 119 -3.40 -10.03 6.76
C ARG A 119 -4.00 -11.43 6.63
N ILE A 120 -3.98 -11.97 5.41
CA ILE A 120 -4.58 -13.26 5.07
C ILE A 120 -3.46 -14.19 4.59
N PRO A 121 -3.30 -15.40 5.15
CA PRO A 121 -2.29 -16.36 4.71
C PRO A 121 -2.42 -16.73 3.22
N ALA A 122 -1.33 -17.24 2.64
CA ALA A 122 -1.37 -17.83 1.31
C ALA A 122 -2.32 -19.04 1.27
N LEU A 123 -2.92 -19.28 0.09
CA LEU A 123 -3.69 -20.49 -0.21
C LEU A 123 -2.78 -21.61 -0.73
#